data_AF-A0A953WV19-F1
#
_entry.id   AF-A0A953WV19-F1
#
_cell.length_a   1.000
_cell.length_b   1.000
_cell.length_c   1.000
_cell.angle_alpha   90.00
_cell.angle_beta   90.00
_cell.angle_gamma   90.00
#
_symmetry.space_group_name_H-M   'P 1'
#
loop_
_entity.id
_entity.type
_entity.pdbx_description
1 polymer ?
#
loop_
_entity_poly.entity_id
_entity_poly.type
_entity_poly.pdbx_seq_one_letter_code
_entity_poly.pdbx_strand_id
1 'polypeptide(L)'
;MAFDAALASSAKSDARPTKWRRFKVDLWATDLNTTEIGILQHTQHEAASDQFTKDMEIIGQVRDGKERSGILAYRKELWKEGEGMKRRLVLKLFSEGMHWRGTMELMMGRSLQLSVGAGGLPVSAFSMNLARQDQLIQLERSAHKWPFFPEKFSFFIDTAKGPRFYRLRRNVIGIGADYSLFDDRGRKIGSLDHRIINLGGSWIVKVDAAESYAKLETVLQMFCTMLRFNGPARRHVRRELEKLHIGKSVRALDKQERDLYLNPRRRR
;
A
#
# COMPACT_ATOMS: atom_id res chain seq x y z
N MET A 1 -40.75 41.50 -4.23
CA MET A 1 -39.85 40.95 -5.26
C MET A 1 -39.88 39.44 -5.13
N ALA A 2 -40.60 38.77 -6.03
CA ALA A 2 -40.68 37.32 -6.10
C ALA A 2 -39.45 36.81 -6.88
N PHE A 3 -38.68 35.91 -6.27
CA PHE A 3 -37.61 35.21 -6.97
C PHE A 3 -38.20 34.00 -7.67
N ASP A 4 -38.16 34.03 -9.00
CA ASP A 4 -38.61 32.97 -9.89
C ASP A 4 -37.95 31.62 -9.56
N ALA A 5 -38.79 30.65 -9.19
CA ALA A 5 -38.44 29.25 -9.00
C ALA A 5 -38.29 28.52 -10.35
N ALA A 6 -37.48 29.07 -11.25
CA ALA A 6 -37.27 28.54 -12.59
C ALA A 6 -35.79 28.47 -12.94
N LEU A 7 -35.01 27.67 -12.19
CA LEU A 7 -33.69 27.20 -12.63
C LEU A 7 -33.22 26.03 -11.75
N ALA A 8 -33.34 24.82 -12.30
CA ALA A 8 -32.56 23.61 -12.07
C ALA A 8 -33.44 22.35 -12.05
N SER A 9 -34.20 22.14 -13.12
CA SER A 9 -34.43 20.77 -13.61
C SER A 9 -33.07 20.22 -14.04
N SER A 10 -32.38 19.56 -13.10
CA SER A 10 -31.16 18.80 -13.37
C SER A 10 -31.53 17.67 -14.32
N ALA A 11 -31.25 17.86 -15.62
CA ALA A 11 -31.25 16.80 -16.60
C ALA A 11 -30.48 15.61 -16.03
N LYS A 12 -31.15 14.48 -15.80
CA LYS A 12 -30.50 13.22 -15.44
C LYS A 12 -29.52 12.91 -16.56
N SER A 13 -28.23 13.05 -16.27
CA SER A 13 -27.17 12.68 -17.21
C SER A 13 -27.36 11.22 -17.59
N ASP A 14 -27.42 10.93 -18.89
CA ASP A 14 -27.36 9.59 -19.48
C ASP A 14 -25.97 8.97 -19.24
N ALA A 15 -25.65 8.71 -17.98
CA ALA A 15 -24.40 8.06 -17.60
C ALA A 15 -24.53 6.58 -17.95
N ARG A 16 -23.81 6.16 -18.99
CA ARG A 16 -23.60 4.73 -19.30
C ARG A 16 -23.17 3.99 -18.02
N PRO A 17 -23.63 2.75 -17.80
CA PRO A 17 -23.29 2.02 -16.59
C PRO A 17 -21.77 1.90 -16.47
N THR A 18 -21.22 2.39 -15.35
CA THR A 18 -19.79 2.31 -15.06
C THR A 18 -19.33 0.86 -15.10
N LYS A 19 -18.43 0.54 -16.04
CA LYS A 19 -17.76 -0.77 -16.06
C LYS A 19 -16.72 -0.78 -14.94
N TRP A 20 -16.66 -1.87 -14.19
CA TRP A 20 -15.75 -2.01 -13.06
C TRP A 20 -14.66 -3.01 -13.38
N ARG A 21 -13.40 -2.58 -13.26
CA ARG A 21 -12.24 -3.46 -13.16
C ARG A 21 -12.21 -4.06 -11.76
N ARG A 22 -12.02 -5.38 -11.64
CA ARG A 22 -12.08 -6.10 -10.36
C ARG A 22 -10.94 -7.09 -10.21
N PHE A 23 -10.29 -7.08 -9.05
CA PHE A 23 -9.36 -8.13 -8.65
C PHE A 23 -9.48 -8.38 -7.14
N LYS A 24 -9.03 -9.55 -6.69
CA LYS A 24 -9.04 -9.94 -5.28
C LYS A 24 -7.60 -10.00 -4.76
N VAL A 25 -7.36 -9.41 -3.60
CA VAL A 25 -6.15 -9.63 -2.80
C VAL A 25 -6.53 -10.58 -1.67
N ASP A 26 -5.86 -11.71 -1.58
CA ASP A 26 -6.16 -12.77 -0.62
C ASP A 26 -4.91 -13.09 0.19
N LEU A 27 -4.91 -12.75 1.48
CA LEU A 27 -3.79 -12.96 2.38
C LEU A 27 -4.10 -14.12 3.33
N TRP A 28 -3.09 -14.97 3.55
CA TRP A 28 -3.21 -16.17 4.37
C TRP A 28 -2.83 -15.91 5.82
N ALA A 29 -3.55 -16.51 6.77
CA ALA A 29 -3.39 -16.24 8.20
C ALA A 29 -2.02 -16.65 8.74
N THR A 30 -1.52 -17.79 8.30
CA THR A 30 -0.27 -18.43 8.73
C THR A 30 0.39 -19.13 7.54
N ASP A 31 1.64 -19.55 7.72
CA ASP A 31 2.47 -20.39 6.83
C ASP A 31 1.82 -21.73 6.40
N LEU A 32 0.54 -21.96 6.70
CA LEU A 32 -0.23 -23.15 6.34
C LEU A 32 -0.81 -23.02 4.93
N ASN A 33 0.07 -22.92 3.94
CA ASN A 33 -0.27 -23.31 2.59
C ASN A 33 0.50 -24.57 2.20
N THR A 34 -0.21 -25.69 2.10
CA THR A 34 0.30 -26.95 1.52
C THR A 34 0.64 -26.85 0.04
N THR A 35 0.43 -25.69 -0.59
CA THR A 35 0.96 -25.41 -1.93
C THR A 35 2.46 -25.07 -1.91
N GLU A 36 3.05 -24.81 -0.73
CA GLU A 36 4.48 -24.51 -0.49
C GLU A 36 5.19 -25.61 0.31
N ILE A 37 5.05 -26.87 -0.13
CA ILE A 37 5.87 -27.96 0.42
C ILE A 37 7.29 -27.83 -0.16
N GLY A 38 8.15 -27.12 0.57
CA GLY A 38 9.57 -27.46 0.69
C GLY A 38 10.62 -26.43 0.25
N ILE A 39 11.83 -26.61 0.78
CA ILE A 39 13.08 -25.95 0.40
C ILE A 39 13.28 -25.96 -1.13
N LEU A 40 12.79 -26.98 -1.83
CA LEU A 40 12.85 -27.13 -3.29
C LEU A 40 12.07 -26.05 -4.06
N GLN A 41 10.84 -25.73 -3.65
CA GLN A 41 10.08 -24.65 -4.29
C GLN A 41 10.66 -23.28 -3.92
N HIS A 42 11.15 -23.12 -2.68
CA HIS A 42 11.87 -21.92 -2.27
C HIS A 42 13.13 -21.70 -3.14
N THR A 43 13.88 -22.78 -3.41
CA THR A 43 15.07 -22.76 -4.29
C THR A 43 14.68 -22.50 -5.74
N GLN A 44 13.55 -23.04 -6.23
CA GLN A 44 13.02 -22.74 -7.56
C GLN A 44 12.55 -21.30 -7.69
N HIS A 45 11.97 -20.72 -6.63
CA HIS A 45 11.55 -19.32 -6.58
C HIS A 45 12.73 -18.35 -6.50
N GLU A 46 13.77 -18.69 -5.73
CA GLU A 46 15.06 -17.99 -5.76
C GLU A 46 15.69 -18.06 -7.16
N ALA A 47 15.71 -19.23 -7.78
CA ALA A 47 16.24 -19.41 -9.13
C ALA A 47 15.43 -18.68 -10.20
N ALA A 48 14.11 -18.56 -10.01
CA ALA A 48 13.21 -17.86 -10.93
C ALA A 48 13.27 -16.32 -10.76
N SER A 49 13.74 -15.82 -9.61
CA SER A 49 13.83 -14.38 -9.36
C SER A 49 14.90 -14.01 -8.34
N ASP A 50 15.89 -13.22 -8.77
CA ASP A 50 16.87 -12.59 -7.89
C ASP A 50 16.24 -11.68 -6.81
N GLN A 51 14.99 -11.27 -7.02
CA GLN A 51 14.24 -10.46 -6.07
C GLN A 51 13.55 -11.30 -4.98
N PHE A 52 13.50 -12.62 -5.10
CA PHE A 52 12.97 -13.53 -4.08
C PHE A 52 14.13 -14.11 -3.25
N THR A 53 14.21 -13.74 -1.98
CA THR A 53 15.35 -14.09 -1.09
C THR A 53 14.96 -15.11 -0.04
N LYS A 54 15.96 -15.81 0.54
CA LYS A 54 15.80 -16.84 1.59
C LYS A 54 14.94 -16.44 2.79
N ASP A 55 14.98 -15.17 3.14
CA ASP A 55 14.26 -14.62 4.27
C ASP A 55 12.84 -14.12 3.89
N MET A 56 12.32 -14.49 2.72
CA MET A 56 10.96 -14.16 2.30
C MET A 56 9.95 -15.21 2.72
N GLU A 57 8.75 -14.74 3.03
CA GLU A 57 7.59 -15.58 3.32
C GLU A 57 6.45 -15.13 2.41
N ILE A 58 5.84 -16.07 1.68
CA ILE A 58 4.67 -15.80 0.85
C ILE A 58 3.46 -15.69 1.77
N ILE A 59 2.74 -14.59 1.65
CA ILE A 59 1.64 -14.22 2.55
C ILE A 59 0.29 -14.13 1.85
N GLY A 60 0.25 -14.37 0.55
CA GLY A 60 -0.98 -14.32 -0.21
C GLY A 60 -0.78 -14.23 -1.70
N GLN A 61 -1.87 -13.88 -2.38
CA GLN A 61 -1.93 -13.83 -3.83
C GLN A 61 -2.91 -12.77 -4.32
N VAL A 62 -2.75 -12.39 -5.58
CA VAL A 62 -3.70 -11.57 -6.33
C VAL A 62 -4.44 -12.47 -7.31
N ARG A 63 -5.77 -12.40 -7.33
CA ARG A 63 -6.61 -13.11 -8.30
C ARG A 63 -7.36 -12.15 -9.21
N ASP A 64 -7.35 -12.45 -10.50
CA ASP A 64 -8.19 -11.81 -11.50
C ASP A 64 -9.30 -12.79 -11.90
N GLY A 65 -10.52 -12.52 -11.46
CA GLY A 65 -11.60 -13.53 -11.52
C GLY A 65 -11.23 -14.81 -10.76
N LYS A 66 -11.05 -15.91 -11.50
CA LYS A 66 -10.67 -17.22 -10.95
C LYS A 66 -9.17 -17.51 -11.04
N GLU A 67 -8.43 -16.74 -11.85
CA GLU A 67 -7.03 -17.00 -12.15
C GLU A 67 -6.11 -16.28 -11.16
N ARG A 68 -5.01 -16.92 -10.79
CA ARG A 68 -3.97 -16.28 -9.98
C ARG A 68 -3.11 -15.42 -10.90
N SER A 69 -3.03 -14.12 -10.61
CA SER A 69 -2.31 -13.15 -11.42
C SER A 69 -1.03 -12.63 -10.75
N GLY A 70 -0.86 -12.91 -9.45
CA GLY A 70 0.34 -12.51 -8.72
C GLY A 70 0.46 -13.17 -7.36
N ILE A 71 1.69 -13.12 -6.84
CA ILE A 71 2.12 -13.71 -5.57
C ILE A 71 2.64 -12.58 -4.68
N LEU A 72 2.20 -12.57 -3.42
CA LEU A 72 2.55 -11.54 -2.44
C LEU A 72 3.44 -12.15 -1.37
N ALA A 73 4.58 -11.53 -1.13
CA ALA A 73 5.55 -11.98 -0.13
C ALA A 73 6.10 -10.79 0.67
N TYR A 74 6.73 -11.08 1.81
CA TYR A 74 7.44 -10.08 2.59
C TYR A 74 8.74 -10.66 3.15
N ARG A 75 9.68 -9.77 3.48
CA ARG A 75 10.95 -10.11 4.14
C ARG A 75 10.70 -10.35 5.63
N LYS A 76 10.56 -11.62 6.01
CA LYS A 76 10.19 -12.09 7.35
C LYS A 76 11.21 -11.68 8.41
N GLU A 77 12.48 -12.01 8.18
CA GLU A 77 13.56 -11.75 9.14
C GLU A 77 13.73 -10.25 9.39
N LEU A 78 13.80 -9.44 8.33
CA LEU A 78 13.92 -7.97 8.43
C LEU A 78 12.79 -7.31 9.27
N TRP A 79 11.59 -7.90 9.23
CA TRP A 79 10.44 -7.39 9.96
C TRP A 79 10.32 -7.93 11.39
N LYS A 80 10.52 -9.24 11.58
CA LYS A 80 10.33 -9.91 12.87
C LYS A 80 11.52 -9.74 13.80
N GLU A 81 12.73 -9.78 13.27
CA GLU A 81 13.99 -9.76 14.03
C GLU A 81 14.65 -8.38 14.06
N GLY A 82 14.35 -7.53 13.07
CA GLY A 82 14.89 -6.18 13.04
C GLY A 82 14.52 -5.35 14.27
N GLU A 83 15.36 -4.38 14.64
CA GLU A 83 15.16 -3.52 15.81
C GLU A 83 15.31 -2.03 15.50
N GLY A 84 14.71 -1.19 16.35
CA GLY A 84 14.82 0.26 16.25
C GLY A 84 14.44 0.79 14.88
N MET A 85 15.16 1.80 14.40
CA MET A 85 14.98 2.35 13.04
C MET A 85 15.50 1.44 11.92
N LYS A 86 16.15 0.30 12.23
CA LYS A 86 16.61 -0.69 11.24
C LYS A 86 15.58 -1.78 10.95
N ARG A 87 14.52 -1.90 11.76
CA ARG A 87 13.42 -2.83 11.46
C ARG A 87 12.72 -2.40 10.17
N ARG A 88 12.64 -3.30 9.20
CA ARG A 88 12.08 -3.00 7.88
C ARG A 88 10.88 -3.87 7.57
N LEU A 89 9.82 -3.23 7.11
CA LEU A 89 8.74 -3.91 6.42
C LEU A 89 8.99 -3.78 4.92
N VAL A 90 9.35 -4.88 4.28
CA VAL A 90 9.56 -4.95 2.82
C VAL A 90 8.58 -5.96 2.25
N LEU A 91 7.60 -5.47 1.50
CA LEU A 91 6.60 -6.26 0.79
C LEU A 91 7.00 -6.35 -0.68
N LYS A 92 6.78 -7.50 -1.32
CA LYS A 92 7.00 -7.69 -2.75
C LYS A 92 5.79 -8.33 -3.42
N LEU A 93 5.58 -7.94 -4.67
CA LEU A 93 4.62 -8.54 -5.59
C LEU A 93 5.38 -9.16 -6.76
N PHE A 94 5.03 -10.39 -7.08
CA PHE A 94 5.50 -11.13 -8.25
C PHE A 94 4.33 -11.47 -9.17
N SER A 95 4.62 -11.75 -10.43
CA SER A 95 3.68 -12.46 -11.32
C SER A 95 3.52 -13.92 -10.87
N GLU A 96 2.61 -14.65 -11.50
CA GLU A 96 2.51 -16.10 -11.28
C GLU A 96 3.82 -16.84 -11.64
N GLY A 97 4.49 -16.43 -12.72
CA GLY A 97 5.81 -16.95 -13.10
C GLY A 97 6.98 -16.38 -12.30
N MET A 98 6.73 -15.83 -11.10
CA MET A 98 7.75 -15.27 -10.20
C MET A 98 8.55 -14.08 -10.73
N HIS A 99 8.11 -13.41 -11.80
CA HIS A 99 8.75 -12.17 -12.23
C HIS A 99 8.38 -11.04 -11.28
N TRP A 100 9.39 -10.31 -10.80
CA TRP A 100 9.18 -9.16 -9.91
C TRP A 100 8.34 -8.08 -10.56
N ARG A 101 7.29 -7.63 -9.86
CA ARG A 101 6.37 -6.56 -10.31
C ARG A 101 6.49 -5.30 -9.47
N GLY A 102 6.85 -5.42 -8.20
CA GLY A 102 7.07 -4.25 -7.36
C GLY A 102 7.44 -4.59 -5.92
N THR A 103 7.99 -3.60 -5.24
CA THR A 103 8.38 -3.63 -3.83
C THR A 103 7.73 -2.43 -3.13
N MET A 104 7.21 -2.63 -1.92
CA MET A 104 6.76 -1.55 -1.03
C MET A 104 7.53 -1.66 0.28
N GLU A 105 8.11 -0.54 0.73
CA GLU A 105 8.90 -0.48 1.96
C GLU A 105 8.36 0.57 2.91
N LEU A 106 8.29 0.25 4.21
CA LEU A 106 8.08 1.25 5.26
C LEU A 106 9.33 2.13 5.37
N MET A 107 9.14 3.44 5.19
CA MET A 107 10.22 4.43 5.26
C MET A 107 10.30 4.99 6.68
N MET A 108 11.17 4.47 7.54
CA MET A 108 11.26 4.89 8.95
C MET A 108 11.69 6.35 9.10
N GLY A 109 12.69 6.79 8.33
CA GLY A 109 13.16 8.18 8.34
C GLY A 109 12.05 9.16 7.98
N ARG A 110 11.35 8.91 6.87
CA ARG A 110 10.22 9.72 6.41
C ARG A 110 9.03 9.67 7.38
N SER A 111 8.71 8.49 7.90
CA SER A 111 7.63 8.31 8.87
C SER A 111 7.89 9.12 10.14
N LEU A 112 9.11 9.07 10.68
CA LEU A 112 9.50 9.85 11.86
C LEU A 112 9.52 11.35 11.54
N GLN A 113 10.05 11.77 10.40
CA GLN A 113 10.02 13.17 9.96
C GLN A 113 8.58 13.73 9.94
N LEU A 114 7.66 13.02 9.28
CA LEU A 114 6.26 13.44 9.21
C LEU A 114 5.59 13.42 10.58
N SER A 115 5.93 12.45 11.42
CA SER A 115 5.37 12.33 12.77
C SER A 115 5.81 13.45 13.70
N VAL A 116 7.09 13.87 13.62
CA VAL A 116 7.61 15.03 14.34
C VAL A 116 6.91 16.30 13.86
N GLY A 117 6.80 16.49 12.55
CA GLY A 117 6.07 17.62 11.97
C GLY A 117 4.57 17.64 12.31
N ALA A 118 3.99 16.47 12.61
CA ALA A 118 2.60 16.30 13.02
C ALA A 118 2.38 16.41 14.55
N GLY A 119 3.33 16.95 15.30
CA GLY A 119 3.20 17.14 16.74
C GLY A 119 3.18 15.83 17.53
N GLY A 120 3.90 14.81 17.06
CA GLY A 120 4.00 13.51 17.74
C GLY A 120 2.93 12.49 17.34
N LEU A 121 2.06 12.81 16.37
CA LEU A 121 1.16 11.81 15.80
C LEU A 121 1.94 10.83 14.92
N PRO A 122 1.82 9.49 15.11
CA PRO A 122 2.50 8.53 14.26
C PRO A 122 1.91 8.54 12.84
N VAL A 123 2.72 8.99 11.89
CA VAL A 123 2.44 9.05 10.46
C VAL A 123 3.35 8.05 9.75
N SER A 124 2.76 6.97 9.21
CA SER A 124 3.50 6.00 8.40
C SER A 124 3.61 6.49 6.96
N ALA A 125 4.81 6.35 6.40
CA ALA A 125 5.12 6.60 4.99
C ALA A 125 5.74 5.35 4.37
N PHE A 126 5.31 5.04 3.16
CA PHE A 126 5.80 3.90 2.40
C PHE A 126 6.32 4.37 1.05
N SER A 127 7.41 3.76 0.59
CA SER A 127 7.94 3.97 -0.76
C SER A 127 7.66 2.72 -1.59
N MET A 128 7.22 2.90 -2.83
CA MET A 128 6.97 1.81 -3.76
C MET A 128 7.85 1.95 -4.99
N ASN A 129 8.57 0.87 -5.30
CA ASN A 129 9.30 0.69 -6.56
C ASN A 129 8.55 -0.31 -7.43
N LEU A 130 8.19 0.06 -8.66
CA LEU A 130 7.44 -0.78 -9.58
C LEU A 130 8.31 -1.19 -10.77
N ALA A 131 8.11 -2.41 -11.26
CA ALA A 131 8.85 -2.90 -12.42
C ALA A 131 8.57 -2.04 -13.66
N ARG A 132 9.64 -1.70 -14.38
CA ARG A 132 9.60 -0.91 -15.64
C ARG A 132 9.01 0.50 -15.44
N GLN A 133 9.24 1.10 -14.27
CA GLN A 133 8.81 2.47 -13.95
C GLN A 133 9.95 3.28 -13.35
N ASP A 134 10.04 4.54 -13.72
CA ASP A 134 11.11 5.45 -13.25
C ASP A 134 10.76 6.14 -11.92
N GLN A 135 9.48 6.20 -11.58
CA GLN A 135 9.00 6.88 -10.38
C GLN A 135 8.98 5.93 -9.18
N LEU A 136 9.63 6.34 -8.09
CA LEU A 136 9.34 5.84 -6.76
C LEU A 136 8.06 6.50 -6.23
N ILE A 137 7.01 5.72 -6.02
CA ILE A 137 5.71 6.23 -5.57
C ILE A 137 5.72 6.29 -4.04
N GLN A 138 5.53 7.49 -3.48
CA GLN A 138 5.38 7.69 -2.04
C GLN A 138 3.90 7.58 -1.66
N LEU A 139 3.59 6.65 -0.77
CA LEU A 139 2.29 6.46 -0.17
C LEU A 139 2.36 6.88 1.30
N GLU A 140 1.73 8.00 1.62
CA GLU A 140 1.82 8.62 2.94
C GLU A 140 0.46 8.61 3.63
N ARG A 141 0.46 8.23 4.92
CA ARG A 141 -0.69 8.42 5.80
C ARG A 141 -0.87 9.91 6.06
N SER A 142 -2.11 10.38 6.13
CA SER A 142 -2.39 11.77 6.51
C SER A 142 -2.09 12.02 8.00
N ALA A 143 -1.39 13.12 8.27
CA ALA A 143 -1.21 13.67 9.61
C ALA A 143 -2.49 14.30 10.18
N HIS A 144 -3.49 14.54 9.35
CA HIS A 144 -4.73 15.20 9.77
C HIS A 144 -5.59 14.23 10.58
N LYS A 145 -5.63 14.40 11.91
CA LYS A 145 -6.49 13.63 12.80
C LYS A 145 -7.31 14.57 13.69
N TRP A 146 -8.63 14.52 13.50
CA TRP A 146 -9.62 14.94 14.48
C TRP A 146 -10.29 13.68 15.07
N PRO A 147 -10.87 13.69 16.29
CA PRO A 147 -11.72 12.59 16.75
C PRO A 147 -12.74 12.21 15.66
N PHE A 148 -12.96 10.91 15.45
CA PHE A 148 -13.89 10.37 14.44
C PHE A 148 -13.54 10.62 12.96
N PHE A 149 -12.44 11.29 12.63
CA PHE A 149 -12.02 11.44 11.24
C PHE A 149 -11.45 10.14 10.67
N PRO A 150 -11.84 9.73 9.45
CA PRO A 150 -11.33 8.52 8.84
C PRO A 150 -9.84 8.64 8.54
N GLU A 151 -9.13 7.51 8.68
CA GLU A 151 -7.75 7.38 8.19
C GLU A 151 -7.71 7.62 6.68
N LYS A 152 -6.71 8.39 6.24
CA LYS A 152 -6.48 8.70 4.83
C LYS A 152 -5.04 8.37 4.47
N PHE A 153 -4.85 7.84 3.28
CA PHE A 153 -3.56 7.75 2.61
C PHE A 153 -3.62 8.53 1.31
N SER A 154 -2.51 9.12 0.91
CA SER A 154 -2.38 9.82 -0.37
C SER A 154 -1.10 9.38 -1.08
N PHE A 155 -1.19 9.37 -2.40
CA PHE A 155 -0.07 9.13 -3.29
C PHE A 155 -0.35 9.81 -4.62
N PHE A 156 0.67 9.94 -5.45
CA PHE A 156 0.49 10.36 -6.84
C PHE A 156 1.27 9.44 -7.77
N ILE A 157 0.77 9.32 -8.99
CA ILE A 157 1.41 8.57 -10.06
C ILE A 157 1.67 9.55 -11.20
N ASP A 158 2.91 9.62 -11.65
CA ASP A 158 3.26 10.39 -12.82
C ASP A 158 2.87 9.64 -14.10
N THR A 159 2.22 10.36 -15.00
CA THR A 159 1.64 9.82 -16.23
C THR A 159 2.02 10.69 -17.41
N ALA A 160 1.87 10.17 -18.63
CA ALA A 160 2.11 10.95 -19.84
C ALA A 160 1.24 12.22 -19.95
N LYS A 161 0.12 12.28 -19.22
CA LYS A 161 -0.79 13.46 -19.18
C LYS A 161 -0.51 14.37 -17.97
N GLY A 162 0.57 14.12 -17.24
CA GLY A 162 0.91 14.80 -15.99
C GLY A 162 0.58 13.97 -14.73
N PRO A 163 0.87 14.52 -13.55
CA PRO A 163 0.71 13.83 -12.28
C PRO A 163 -0.77 13.63 -11.94
N ARG A 164 -1.14 12.41 -11.57
CA ARG A 164 -2.47 12.07 -11.05
C ARG A 164 -2.38 11.84 -9.55
N PHE A 165 -3.21 12.55 -8.79
CA PHE A 165 -3.26 12.46 -7.33
C PHE A 165 -4.40 11.54 -6.89
N TYR A 166 -4.13 10.75 -5.86
CA TYR A 166 -5.09 9.80 -5.33
C TYR A 166 -5.18 9.90 -3.82
N ARG A 167 -6.37 9.63 -3.30
CA ARG A 167 -6.63 9.53 -1.87
C ARG A 167 -7.42 8.28 -1.55
N LEU A 168 -6.87 7.44 -0.68
CA LEU A 168 -7.55 6.30 -0.07
C LEU A 168 -8.12 6.75 1.27
N ARG A 169 -9.43 6.65 1.46
CA ARG A 169 -10.11 7.03 2.71
C ARG A 169 -10.75 5.81 3.34
N ARG A 170 -10.44 5.54 4.60
CA ARG A 170 -11.10 4.48 5.38
C ARG A 170 -12.59 4.79 5.54
N ASN A 171 -13.45 3.79 5.41
CA ASN A 171 -14.87 3.94 5.70
C ASN A 171 -15.09 3.92 7.23
N VAL A 172 -15.90 4.85 7.74
CA VAL A 172 -16.15 5.03 9.20
C VAL A 172 -17.23 4.06 9.71
N ILE A 173 -18.13 3.62 8.82
CA ILE A 173 -19.22 2.70 9.11
C ILE A 173 -18.88 1.37 8.44
N GLY A 174 -18.52 0.35 9.23
CA GLY A 174 -18.14 -0.98 8.77
C GLY A 174 -17.21 -1.70 9.75
N ILE A 175 -17.40 -3.02 9.93
CA ILE A 175 -16.59 -3.87 10.82
C ILE A 175 -15.22 -4.20 10.19
N GLY A 176 -15.02 -3.87 8.91
CA GLY A 176 -13.80 -4.16 8.13
C GLY A 176 -12.83 -2.98 7.93
N ALA A 177 -11.63 -3.29 7.42
CA ALA A 177 -10.65 -2.30 6.97
C ALA A 177 -10.97 -1.85 5.53
N ASP A 178 -12.15 -1.28 5.32
CA ASP A 178 -12.63 -0.87 4.00
C ASP A 178 -12.11 0.51 3.62
N TYR A 179 -11.71 0.68 2.37
CA TYR A 179 -11.25 1.95 1.83
C TYR A 179 -12.02 2.34 0.57
N SER A 180 -12.23 3.64 0.38
CA SER A 180 -12.70 4.21 -0.89
C SER A 180 -11.55 4.96 -1.55
N LEU A 181 -11.36 4.75 -2.85
CA LEU A 181 -10.37 5.44 -3.67
C LEU A 181 -11.00 6.69 -4.31
N PHE A 182 -10.33 7.82 -4.18
CA PHE A 182 -10.71 9.10 -4.75
C PHE A 182 -9.61 9.63 -5.66
N ASP A 183 -10.01 10.34 -6.72
CA ASP A 183 -9.11 11.08 -7.61
C ASP A 183 -8.80 12.50 -7.09
N ASP A 184 -8.06 13.26 -7.88
CA ASP A 184 -7.64 14.65 -7.64
C ASP A 184 -8.82 15.62 -7.50
N ARG A 185 -9.96 15.28 -8.11
CA ARG A 185 -11.21 16.07 -8.05
C ARG A 185 -12.12 15.64 -6.91
N GLY A 186 -11.70 14.66 -6.10
CA GLY A 186 -12.50 14.12 -5.00
C GLY A 186 -13.65 13.23 -5.45
N ARG A 187 -13.67 12.77 -6.72
CA ARG A 187 -14.64 11.78 -7.21
C ARG A 187 -14.24 10.40 -6.70
N LYS A 188 -15.21 9.61 -6.23
CA LYS A 188 -14.97 8.21 -5.84
C LYS A 188 -14.82 7.37 -7.11
N ILE A 189 -13.64 6.82 -7.34
CA ILE A 189 -13.30 6.01 -8.53
C ILE A 189 -13.04 4.55 -8.19
N GLY A 190 -13.16 4.15 -6.92
CA GLY A 190 -13.00 2.76 -6.52
C GLY A 190 -13.35 2.46 -5.06
N SER A 191 -13.41 1.16 -4.75
CA SER A 191 -13.57 0.63 -3.40
C SER A 191 -12.66 -0.57 -3.16
N LEU A 192 -12.21 -0.71 -1.93
CA LEU A 192 -11.44 -1.82 -1.41
C LEU A 192 -12.25 -2.40 -0.26
N ASP A 193 -13.00 -3.46 -0.54
CA ASP A 193 -13.99 -4.03 0.38
C ASP A 193 -13.35 -5.23 1.11
N HIS A 194 -13.14 -5.11 2.42
CA HIS A 194 -12.55 -6.15 3.26
C HIS A 194 -13.56 -7.27 3.51
N ARG A 195 -13.12 -8.51 3.31
CA ARG A 195 -13.89 -9.72 3.59
C ARG A 195 -13.36 -10.37 4.86
N ILE A 196 -14.21 -10.41 5.89
CA ILE A 196 -13.98 -11.11 7.16
C ILE A 196 -14.23 -12.60 6.95
N ILE A 197 -13.45 -13.23 6.08
CA ILE A 197 -13.57 -14.67 5.76
C ILE A 197 -12.27 -15.41 6.12
N ASN A 198 -11.11 -14.72 6.04
CA ASN A 198 -9.80 -15.31 6.29
C ASN A 198 -9.05 -14.51 7.38
N LEU A 199 -8.42 -15.18 8.35
CA LEU A 199 -7.66 -14.53 9.44
C LEU A 199 -6.50 -13.64 8.94
N GLY A 200 -5.98 -13.88 7.72
CA GLY A 200 -4.93 -13.06 7.09
C GLY A 200 -5.41 -11.75 6.45
N GLY A 201 -6.73 -11.61 6.23
CA GLY A 201 -7.36 -10.51 5.54
C GLY A 201 -7.55 -10.76 4.03
N SER A 202 -8.69 -10.35 3.49
CA SER A 202 -8.92 -10.40 2.04
C SER A 202 -9.67 -9.15 1.59
N TRP A 203 -9.34 -8.63 0.41
CA TRP A 203 -9.97 -7.45 -0.17
C TRP A 203 -10.46 -7.76 -1.58
N ILE A 204 -11.69 -7.34 -1.88
CA ILE A 204 -12.15 -7.20 -3.25
C ILE A 204 -11.95 -5.74 -3.65
N VAL A 205 -11.12 -5.53 -4.65
CA VAL A 205 -10.85 -4.21 -5.19
C VAL A 205 -11.70 -4.00 -6.42
N LYS A 206 -12.38 -2.86 -6.48
CA LYS A 206 -13.15 -2.39 -7.64
C LYS A 206 -12.64 -1.00 -8.02
N VAL A 207 -12.30 -0.81 -9.28
CA VAL A 207 -11.89 0.48 -9.83
C VAL A 207 -12.73 0.75 -11.07
N ASP A 208 -13.12 2.00 -11.28
CA ASP A 208 -13.74 2.42 -12.54
C ASP A 208 -12.81 2.01 -13.69
N ALA A 209 -13.32 1.21 -14.62
CA ALA A 209 -12.52 0.67 -15.72
C ALA A 209 -11.94 1.77 -16.62
N ALA A 210 -12.59 2.93 -16.70
CA ALA A 210 -12.07 4.09 -17.42
C ALA A 210 -10.86 4.74 -16.72
N GLU A 211 -10.73 4.55 -15.41
CA GLU A 211 -9.68 5.12 -14.59
C GLU A 211 -8.59 4.09 -14.21
N SER A 212 -8.83 2.81 -14.48
CA SER A 212 -7.92 1.71 -14.14
C SER A 212 -6.79 1.55 -15.14
N TYR A 213 -5.58 1.34 -14.62
CA TYR A 213 -4.39 1.02 -15.41
C TYR A 213 -3.36 0.32 -14.51
N ALA A 214 -2.40 -0.37 -15.13
CA ALA A 214 -1.51 -1.31 -14.44
C ALA A 214 -0.76 -0.73 -13.22
N LYS A 215 -0.29 0.53 -13.28
CA LYS A 215 0.41 1.14 -12.14
C LYS A 215 -0.53 1.35 -10.95
N LEU A 216 -1.73 1.90 -11.20
CA LEU A 216 -2.74 2.09 -10.16
C LEU A 216 -3.19 0.76 -9.57
N GLU A 217 -3.46 -0.25 -10.40
CA GLU A 217 -3.82 -1.59 -9.92
C GLU A 217 -2.73 -2.18 -9.01
N THR A 218 -1.47 -2.05 -9.40
CA THR A 218 -0.32 -2.52 -8.61
C THR A 218 -0.20 -1.77 -7.28
N VAL A 219 -0.40 -0.44 -7.27
CA VAL A 219 -0.44 0.36 -6.02
C VAL A 219 -1.54 -0.13 -5.09
N LEU A 220 -2.73 -0.39 -5.62
CA LEU A 220 -3.87 -0.87 -4.84
C LEU A 220 -3.66 -2.30 -4.30
N GLN A 221 -3.04 -3.19 -5.09
CA GLN A 221 -2.66 -4.54 -4.65
C GLN A 221 -1.72 -4.47 -3.46
N MET A 222 -0.64 -3.71 -3.58
CA MET A 222 0.35 -3.56 -2.51
C MET A 222 -0.22 -2.81 -1.29
N PHE A 223 -1.11 -1.84 -1.50
CA PHE A 223 -1.81 -1.16 -0.43
C PHE A 223 -2.65 -2.14 0.40
N CYS A 224 -3.45 -3.01 -0.25
CA CYS A 224 -4.22 -4.04 0.45
C CYS A 224 -3.29 -4.96 1.26
N THR A 225 -2.17 -5.39 0.68
CA THR A 225 -1.15 -6.20 1.38
C THR A 225 -0.60 -5.48 2.61
N MET A 226 -0.30 -4.19 2.48
CA MET A 226 0.20 -3.36 3.58
C MET A 226 -0.81 -3.22 4.72
N LEU A 227 -2.13 -3.24 4.44
CA LEU A 227 -3.15 -3.13 5.48
C LEU A 227 -3.03 -4.22 6.56
N ARG A 228 -2.55 -5.43 6.21
CA ARG A 228 -2.22 -6.49 7.18
C ARG A 228 -1.20 -6.02 8.23
N PHE A 229 -0.25 -5.19 7.81
CA PHE A 229 0.84 -4.69 8.64
C PHE A 229 0.62 -3.27 9.16
N ASN A 230 -0.45 -2.58 8.74
CA ASN A 230 -0.69 -1.16 9.08
C ASN A 230 -0.71 -0.92 10.60
N GLY A 231 -1.43 -1.75 11.36
CA GLY A 231 -1.46 -1.66 12.83
C GLY A 231 -0.07 -1.84 13.47
N PRO A 232 0.62 -2.96 13.23
CA PRO A 232 2.00 -3.19 13.66
C PRO A 232 2.98 -2.09 13.24
N ALA A 233 2.95 -1.63 11.98
CA ALA A 233 3.81 -0.56 11.46
C ALA A 233 3.57 0.76 12.18
N ARG A 234 2.31 1.13 12.41
CA ARG A 234 1.96 2.34 13.17
C ARG A 234 2.45 2.28 14.62
N ARG A 235 2.30 1.13 15.29
CA ARG A 235 2.85 0.92 16.64
C ARG A 235 4.37 1.03 16.65
N HIS A 236 5.03 0.49 15.62
CA HIS A 236 6.46 0.57 15.48
C HIS A 236 6.95 2.02 15.32
N VAL A 237 6.37 2.78 14.39
CA VAL A 237 6.66 4.22 14.20
C VAL A 237 6.43 5.00 15.50
N ARG A 238 5.30 4.76 16.18
CA ARG A 238 4.98 5.40 17.46
C ARG A 238 6.06 5.14 18.53
N ARG A 239 6.48 3.88 18.70
CA ARG A 239 7.50 3.51 19.68
C ARG A 239 8.84 4.18 19.40
N GLU A 240 9.26 4.24 18.15
CA GLU A 240 10.53 4.88 17.79
C GLU A 240 10.45 6.42 17.89
N LEU A 241 9.28 7.00 17.63
CA LEU A 241 9.00 8.42 17.88
C LEU A 241 9.05 8.77 19.37
N GLU A 242 8.43 7.94 20.22
CA GLU A 242 8.50 8.10 21.68
C GLU A 242 9.96 8.05 22.18
N LYS A 243 10.74 7.07 21.71
CA LYS A 243 12.19 6.99 22.00
C LYS A 243 12.96 8.22 21.50
N LEU A 244 12.60 8.76 20.34
CA LEU A 244 13.23 9.94 19.78
C LEU A 244 12.97 11.18 20.66
N HIS A 245 11.72 11.36 21.11
CA HIS A 245 11.33 12.48 21.98
C HIS A 245 12.04 12.43 23.34
N ILE A 246 12.20 11.24 23.94
CA ILE A 246 12.89 11.09 25.24
C ILE A 246 14.42 10.95 25.12
N GLY A 247 14.99 11.15 23.93
CA GLY A 247 16.44 11.07 23.70
C GLY A 247 17.06 9.67 23.77
N LYS A 248 16.26 8.59 23.79
CA LYS A 248 16.72 7.19 23.88
C LYS A 248 16.78 6.45 22.54
N SER A 249 16.68 7.17 21.43
CA SER A 249 16.62 6.54 20.10
C SER A 249 18.01 6.30 19.50
N VAL A 250 18.25 5.08 19.03
CA VAL A 250 19.39 4.76 18.15
C VAL A 250 19.06 5.29 16.75
N ARG A 251 19.63 6.44 16.40
CA ARG A 251 19.37 7.17 15.14
C ARG A 251 20.11 6.56 13.95
N ALA A 252 19.88 5.27 13.68
CA ALA A 252 20.52 4.54 12.60
C ALA A 252 19.47 3.93 11.68
N LEU A 253 19.26 4.55 10.52
CA LEU A 253 18.46 3.99 9.44
C LEU A 253 19.19 2.81 8.79
N ASP A 254 18.42 1.87 8.26
CA ASP A 254 18.96 0.81 7.42
C ASP A 254 19.65 1.38 6.16
N LYS A 255 20.67 0.68 5.67
CA LYS A 255 21.44 1.12 4.51
C LYS A 255 20.57 1.22 3.25
N GLN A 256 19.70 0.26 3.00
CA GLN A 256 18.88 0.26 1.78
C GLN A 256 17.83 1.36 1.84
N GLU A 257 17.22 1.61 2.99
CA GLU A 257 16.32 2.77 3.15
C GLU A 257 17.09 4.08 2.92
N ARG A 258 18.30 4.21 3.49
CA ARG A 258 19.14 5.40 3.30
C ARG A 258 19.43 5.68 1.84
N ASP A 259 19.74 4.65 1.06
CA ASP A 259 20.03 4.79 -0.37
C ASP A 259 18.84 5.40 -1.15
N LEU A 260 17.59 5.21 -0.70
CA LEU A 260 16.40 5.82 -1.32
C LEU A 260 16.30 7.33 -1.08
N TYR A 261 17.03 7.89 -0.11
CA TYR A 261 17.07 9.34 0.14
C TYR A 261 18.25 10.03 -0.55
N LEU A 262 19.19 9.27 -1.11
CA LEU A 262 20.39 9.84 -1.70
C LEU A 262 20.10 10.39 -3.09
N ASN A 263 20.75 11.50 -3.42
CA ASN A 263 20.57 12.15 -4.72
C ASN A 263 21.14 11.24 -5.83
N PRO A 264 20.30 10.71 -6.74
CA PRO A 264 20.76 9.83 -7.81
C PRO A 264 21.64 10.55 -8.83
N ARG A 265 21.59 11.90 -8.88
CA ARG A 265 22.41 12.72 -9.78
C ARG A 265 23.82 12.98 -9.26
N ARG A 266 24.10 12.67 -7.99
CA ARG A 266 25.44 12.84 -7.43
C ARG A 266 26.27 11.62 -7.82
N ARG A 267 27.31 11.81 -8.66
CA ARG A 267 28.33 10.79 -8.90
C ARG A 267 28.96 10.41 -7.56
N ARG A 268 28.97 9.12 -7.24
CA ARG A 268 29.60 8.55 -6.05
C ARG A 268 31.02 8.12 -6.37
#